data_AF-A0A673M7D7-F1
#
_entry.id   AF-A0A673M7D7-F1
#
_cell.length_a   1.000
_cell.length_b   1.000
_cell.length_c   1.000
_cell.angle_alpha   90.00
_cell.angle_beta   90.00
_cell.angle_gamma   90.00
#
_symmetry.space_group_name_H-M   'P 1'
#
loop_
_entity.id
_entity.type
_entity.pdbx_description
1 polymer ?
#
loop_
_entity_poly.entity_id
_entity_poly.type
_entity_poly.pdbx_seq_one_letter_code
_entity_poly.pdbx_strand_id
1 'polypeptide(L)'
;MNQYLFVLLSFVHVLADPDFAKLDGAPPSKIAVVGAGIGGTATAHFLRQHFGPEVRIDVFEKGSVGGRLATVTVNHQDYESGGSIIHSLNLHMQDFATRIRESSE
;
A
#
# COMPACT_ATOMS: atom_id res chain seq x y z
N MET A 1 3.46 -13.84 -33.69
CA MET A 1 4.76 -13.13 -33.73
C MET A 1 4.63 -11.66 -33.30
N ASN A 2 3.58 -10.91 -33.70
CA ASN A 2 3.44 -9.48 -33.40
C ASN A 2 3.08 -9.10 -31.95
N GLN A 3 2.47 -9.99 -31.15
CA GLN A 3 2.03 -9.63 -29.80
C GLN A 3 3.18 -9.60 -28.78
N TYR A 4 4.16 -10.50 -28.91
CA TYR A 4 5.36 -10.51 -28.07
C TYR A 4 6.29 -9.33 -28.37
N LEU A 5 6.31 -8.86 -29.63
CA LEU A 5 7.08 -7.70 -30.05
C LEU A 5 6.54 -6.40 -29.43
N PHE A 6 5.21 -6.27 -29.31
CA PHE A 6 4.57 -5.13 -28.63
C PHE A 6 4.84 -5.10 -27.12
N VAL A 7 4.83 -6.27 -26.45
CA VAL A 7 5.17 -6.37 -25.02
C VAL A 7 6.64 -5.97 -24.79
N LEU A 8 7.55 -6.44 -25.63
CA LEU A 8 8.97 -6.03 -25.58
C LEU A 8 9.16 -4.53 -25.84
N LEU A 9 8.47 -3.94 -26.83
CA LEU A 9 8.55 -2.49 -27.10
C LEU A 9 7.96 -1.63 -25.98
N SER A 10 6.89 -2.09 -25.32
CA SER A 10 6.33 -1.40 -24.14
C SER A 10 7.27 -1.45 -22.93
N PHE A 11 8.02 -2.54 -22.76
CA PHE A 11 9.03 -2.66 -21.71
C PHE A 11 10.23 -1.72 -21.95
N VAL A 12 10.62 -1.51 -23.21
CA VAL A 12 11.71 -0.58 -23.56
C VAL A 12 11.32 0.88 -23.31
N HIS A 13 10.06 1.28 -23.52
CA HIS A 13 9.61 2.65 -23.20
C HIS A 13 9.59 2.89 -21.68
N VAL A 14 9.18 1.91 -20.88
CA VAL A 14 9.18 2.02 -19.40
C VAL A 14 10.60 2.13 -18.83
N LEU A 15 11.58 1.48 -19.46
CA LEU A 15 12.99 1.56 -19.05
C LEU A 15 13.71 2.84 -19.50
N ALA A 16 13.11 3.60 -20.42
CA ALA A 16 13.73 4.76 -21.06
C ALA A 16 13.01 6.08 -20.73
N ASP A 17 12.32 6.17 -19.59
CA ASP A 17 11.82 7.46 -19.10
C ASP A 17 13.00 8.26 -18.51
N PRO A 18 13.45 9.35 -19.15
CA PRO A 18 14.56 10.17 -18.63
C PRO A 18 14.20 10.92 -17.34
N ASP A 19 12.91 10.88 -16.95
CA ASP A 19 12.35 11.41 -15.71
C ASP A 19 12.46 10.43 -14.53
N PHE A 20 13.09 9.25 -14.70
CA PHE A 20 13.51 8.38 -13.59
C PHE A 20 14.63 9.06 -12.78
N ALA A 21 14.23 10.09 -12.05
CA ALA A 21 14.93 10.76 -10.97
C ALA A 21 16.36 11.25 -11.31
N LYS A 22 16.44 12.53 -11.68
CA LYS A 22 17.57 13.34 -11.20
C LYS A 22 17.54 13.29 -9.66
N LEU A 23 18.46 12.56 -9.04
CA LEU A 23 18.60 12.46 -7.58
C LEU A 23 19.16 13.78 -7.02
N ASP A 24 18.36 14.83 -7.02
CA ASP A 24 18.72 16.14 -6.47
C ASP A 24 18.33 16.31 -4.99
N GLY A 25 17.80 15.24 -4.38
CA GLY A 25 17.38 15.21 -2.99
C GLY A 25 16.01 15.85 -2.74
N ALA A 26 15.32 16.32 -3.79
CA ALA A 26 13.95 16.80 -3.66
C ALA A 26 12.98 15.63 -3.36
N PRO A 27 11.88 15.88 -2.61
CA PRO A 27 10.85 14.87 -2.39
C PRO A 27 10.25 14.37 -3.70
N PRO A 28 9.90 13.07 -3.82
CA PRO A 28 9.29 12.53 -5.02
C PRO A 28 7.90 13.16 -5.24
N SER A 29 7.55 13.47 -6.49
CA SER A 29 6.22 14.00 -6.82
C SER A 29 5.13 12.93 -6.81
N LYS A 30 5.51 11.65 -7.01
CA LYS A 30 4.61 10.50 -7.07
C LYS A 30 5.25 9.28 -6.41
N ILE A 31 4.46 8.51 -5.67
CA ILE A 31 4.85 7.24 -5.07
C ILE A 31 3.78 6.19 -5.39
N ALA A 32 4.22 5.03 -5.88
CA ALA A 32 3.36 3.86 -6.08
C ALA A 32 3.61 2.84 -4.97
N VAL A 33 2.55 2.46 -4.25
CA VAL A 33 2.56 1.36 -3.28
C VAL A 33 1.85 0.17 -3.89
N VAL A 34 2.52 -0.99 -3.95
CA VAL A 34 1.95 -2.21 -4.54
C VAL A 34 1.52 -3.16 -3.43
N GLY A 35 0.23 -3.49 -3.42
CA GLY A 35 -0.46 -4.26 -2.38
C GLY A 35 -1.12 -3.36 -1.34
N ALA A 36 -2.41 -3.59 -1.06
CA ALA A 36 -3.19 -2.89 -0.04
C ALA A 36 -3.56 -3.79 1.15
N GLY A 37 -2.67 -4.72 1.50
CA GLY A 37 -2.70 -5.35 2.83
C GLY A 37 -2.21 -4.38 3.92
N ILE A 38 -2.21 -4.83 5.19
CA ILE A 38 -1.79 -4.00 6.33
C ILE A 38 -0.45 -3.27 6.15
N GLY A 39 0.55 -3.92 5.52
CA GLY A 39 1.85 -3.31 5.28
C GLY A 39 1.78 -2.17 4.25
N GLY A 40 1.04 -2.35 3.16
CA GLY A 40 0.91 -1.34 2.11
C GLY A 40 0.02 -0.18 2.51
N THR A 41 -1.10 -0.44 3.19
CA THR A 41 -1.97 0.62 3.72
C THR A 41 -1.28 1.41 4.83
N ALA A 42 -0.55 0.75 5.75
CA ALA A 42 0.27 1.44 6.74
C ALA A 42 1.38 2.27 6.09
N THR A 43 2.04 1.73 5.06
CA THR A 43 3.06 2.46 4.30
C THR A 43 2.47 3.73 3.67
N ALA A 44 1.33 3.62 2.99
CA ALA A 44 0.65 4.78 2.42
C ALA A 44 0.27 5.82 3.48
N HIS A 45 -0.19 5.38 4.66
CA HIS A 45 -0.49 6.25 5.80
C HIS A 45 0.74 7.02 6.28
N PHE A 46 1.85 6.33 6.56
CA PHE A 46 3.07 6.98 7.02
C PHE A 46 3.73 7.86 5.95
N LEU A 47 3.66 7.48 4.67
CA LEU A 47 4.10 8.32 3.55
C LEU A 47 3.28 9.61 3.48
N ARG A 48 1.96 9.54 3.69
CA ARG A 48 1.10 10.74 3.72
C ARG A 48 1.47 11.64 4.90
N GLN A 49 1.72 11.08 6.08
CA GLN A 49 2.15 11.85 7.25
C GLN A 49 3.52 12.51 7.04
N HIS A 50 4.44 11.83 6.37
CA HIS A 50 5.80 12.32 6.14
C HIS A 50 5.85 13.41 5.07
N PHE A 51 5.16 13.20 3.94
CA PHE A 51 5.28 14.06 2.77
C PHE A 51 4.19 15.12 2.62
N GLY A 52 3.14 15.11 3.46
CA GLY A 52 2.03 16.06 3.33
C GLY A 52 1.16 15.77 2.10
N PRO A 53 0.13 16.60 1.82
CA PRO A 53 -0.81 16.40 0.70
C PRO A 53 -0.19 16.55 -0.70
N GLU A 54 0.99 17.15 -0.82
CA GLU A 54 1.62 17.55 -2.08
C GLU A 54 2.13 16.36 -2.90
N VAL A 55 2.53 15.27 -2.23
CA VAL A 55 2.98 14.06 -2.89
C VAL A 55 1.78 13.18 -3.25
N ARG A 56 1.67 12.81 -4.53
CA ARG A 56 0.66 11.85 -4.97
C ARG A 56 1.07 10.45 -4.55
N ILE A 57 0.20 9.75 -3.83
CA ILE A 57 0.43 8.37 -3.37
C ILE A 57 -0.68 7.51 -3.99
N ASP A 58 -0.31 6.65 -4.93
CA ASP A 58 -1.22 5.70 -5.55
C ASP A 58 -0.98 4.31 -4.92
N VAL A 59 -2.04 3.67 -4.42
CA VAL A 59 -1.99 2.29 -3.89
C VAL A 59 -2.67 1.35 -4.87
N PHE A 60 -1.94 0.36 -5.35
CA PHE A 60 -2.44 -0.63 -6.32
C PHE A 60 -2.70 -1.96 -5.63
N GLU A 61 -3.93 -2.44 -5.68
CA GLU A 61 -4.33 -3.74 -5.14
C GLU A 61 -5.12 -4.51 -6.20
N LYS A 62 -4.86 -5.82 -6.30
CA LYS A 62 -5.52 -6.70 -7.26
C LYS A 62 -6.91 -7.13 -6.78
N GLY A 63 -7.09 -7.26 -5.46
CA GLY A 63 -8.33 -7.75 -4.85
C GLY A 63 -8.89 -6.80 -3.81
N SER A 64 -9.35 -7.36 -2.70
CA SER A 64 -9.87 -6.59 -1.57
C SER A 64 -8.74 -5.97 -0.74
N VAL A 65 -8.94 -4.72 -0.32
CA VAL A 65 -8.09 -4.06 0.67
C VAL A 65 -8.12 -4.83 1.99
N GLY A 66 -7.00 -4.83 2.73
CA GLY A 66 -6.83 -5.54 4.00
C GLY A 66 -5.91 -6.77 3.88
N GLY A 67 -5.88 -7.39 2.70
CA GLY A 67 -5.02 -8.54 2.41
C GLY A 67 -5.31 -9.71 3.35
N ARG A 68 -4.39 -10.00 4.27
CA ARG A 68 -4.56 -11.07 5.29
C ARG A 68 -5.36 -10.62 6.53
N LEU A 69 -5.63 -9.32 6.68
CA LEU A 69 -6.61 -8.84 7.66
C LEU A 69 -7.98 -8.93 6.97
N ALA A 70 -8.66 -10.05 7.19
CA ALA A 70 -9.87 -10.39 6.48
C ALA A 70 -10.88 -11.04 7.43
N THR A 71 -12.09 -10.51 7.40
CA THR A 71 -13.23 -11.03 8.15
C THR A 71 -14.14 -11.79 7.18
N VAL A 72 -14.62 -12.97 7.58
CA VAL A 72 -15.58 -13.77 6.81
C VAL A 72 -16.87 -13.94 7.60
N THR A 73 -18.01 -13.85 6.93
CA THR A 73 -19.32 -14.06 7.56
C THR A 73 -19.79 -15.50 7.33
N VAL A 74 -20.09 -16.22 8.41
CA VAL A 74 -20.65 -17.57 8.40
C VAL A 74 -21.84 -17.60 9.34
N ASN A 75 -23.00 -18.10 8.88
CA ASN A 75 -24.23 -18.14 9.69
C ASN A 75 -24.60 -16.79 10.33
N HIS A 76 -24.43 -15.69 9.59
CA HIS A 76 -24.66 -14.31 10.08
C HIS A 76 -23.77 -13.89 11.25
N GLN A 77 -22.63 -14.56 11.44
CA GLN A 77 -21.60 -14.20 12.41
C GLN A 77 -20.27 -13.93 11.69
N ASP A 78 -19.56 -12.91 12.15
CA ASP A 78 -18.29 -12.48 11.57
C ASP A 78 -17.10 -13.13 12.30
N TYR A 79 -16.14 -13.62 11.51
CA TYR A 79 -14.94 -14.30 12.01
C TYR A 79 -13.68 -13.77 11.36
N GLU A 80 -12.64 -13.52 12.18
CA GLU A 80 -11.31 -13.19 11.68
C GLU A 80 -10.65 -14.42 11.03
N SER A 81 -10.52 -14.38 9.71
CA SER A 81 -9.96 -15.49 8.91
C SER A 81 -8.43 -15.44 8.76
N GLY A 82 -7.80 -14.34 9.20
CA GLY A 82 -6.35 -14.17 9.10
C GLY A 82 -5.74 -13.48 10.32
N GLY A 83 -5.80 -12.15 10.39
CA GLY A 83 -5.17 -11.35 11.45
C GLY A 83 -5.82 -11.38 12.83
N SER A 84 -6.15 -12.57 13.34
CA SER A 84 -6.97 -12.75 14.54
C SER A 84 -6.24 -12.49 15.86
N ILE A 85 -4.90 -12.54 15.88
CA ILE A 85 -4.11 -12.38 17.10
C ILE A 85 -2.90 -11.47 16.85
N ILE A 86 -2.79 -10.41 17.63
CA ILE A 86 -1.59 -9.58 17.76
C ILE A 86 -1.05 -9.76 19.18
N HIS A 87 0.24 -10.09 19.30
CA HIS A 87 0.87 -10.27 20.60
C HIS A 87 0.89 -8.95 21.37
N SER A 88 0.56 -8.97 22.67
CA SER A 88 0.47 -7.76 23.50
C SER A 88 1.80 -6.99 23.59
N LEU A 89 2.93 -7.67 23.47
CA LEU A 89 4.24 -6.98 23.46
C LEU A 89 4.62 -6.37 22.10
N ASN A 90 3.76 -6.46 21.07
CA ASN A 90 3.96 -5.73 19.83
C ASN A 90 3.46 -4.28 19.98
N LEU A 91 4.27 -3.48 20.68
CA LEU A 91 3.93 -2.09 20.99
C LEU A 91 3.75 -1.24 19.71
N HIS A 92 4.49 -1.54 18.64
CA HIS A 92 4.32 -0.85 17.35
C HIS A 92 2.91 -1.02 16.79
N MET A 93 2.36 -2.23 16.83
CA MET A 93 1.01 -2.49 16.33
C MET A 93 -0.07 -1.97 17.29
N GLN A 94 0.16 -2.05 18.61
CA GLN A 94 -0.78 -1.48 19.60
C GLN A 94 -0.92 0.03 19.44
N ASP A 95 0.21 0.73 19.36
CA ASP A 95 0.24 2.18 19.17
C ASP A 95 -0.37 2.57 17.83
N PHE A 96 -0.04 1.84 16.77
CA PHE A 96 -0.57 2.09 15.43
C PHE A 96 -2.10 1.92 15.37
N ALA A 97 -2.63 0.82 15.93
CA ALA A 97 -4.07 0.57 15.97
C ALA A 97 -4.81 1.65 16.78
N THR A 98 -4.23 2.09 17.90
CA THR A 98 -4.80 3.15 18.73
C THR A 98 -4.87 4.47 17.98
N ARG A 99 -3.77 4.88 17.34
CA ARG A 99 -3.71 6.13 16.56
C ARG A 99 -4.71 6.17 15.41
N ILE A 100 -4.90 5.05 14.69
CA ILE A 100 -5.88 4.98 13.59
C ILE A 100 -7.30 5.14 14.14
N ARG A 101 -7.64 4.46 15.24
CA ARG A 101 -8.96 4.57 15.87
C ARG A 101 -9.27 6.00 16.26
N GLU A 102 -8.34 6.68 16.91
CA GLU A 102 -8.50 8.09 17.33
C GLU A 102 -8.65 9.05 16.15
N SER A 103 -8.01 8.77 15.01
CA SER A 103 -8.15 9.60 13.80
C SER A 103 -9.47 9.41 13.04
N SER A 104 -10.26 8.40 13.41
CA SER A 104 -11.51 8.01 12.74
C SER A 104 -12.76 8.53 13.46
N GLU A 105 -12.59 9.11 14.66
CA GLU A 105 -13.61 9.75 15.50
C GLU A 105 -13.60 11.27 15.29
#